data_AF-A0AAJ2BXV0-F1
#
_entry.id   AF-A0AAJ2BXV0-F1
#
_cell.length_a   1.000
_cell.length_b   1.000
_cell.length_c   1.000
_cell.angle_alpha   90.00
_cell.angle_beta   90.00
_cell.angle_gamma   90.00
#
_symmetry.space_group_name_H-M   'P 1'
#
loop_
_entity.id
_entity.type
_entity.pdbx_description
1 polymer ?
#
loop_
_entity_poly.entity_id
_entity_poly.type
_entity_poly.pdbx_seq_one_letter_code
_entity_poly.pdbx_strand_id
1 'polypeptide(L)'
;MLAREAQPHALIAIASRELLAARAGELGLTIELIGVGPETWPASPAPAGALYVWDTPLGAPVSAGQLDQANAAYVLETLTRAGQGCLDGTFAGMITAPVHKGVINDGGVAFSGHTEFLAELTRTPQVVMLLATAGLRVALATTHLPLRDVADAIDRKTLLEVTRILHGDLQRYFGVQRPRILVCGLNPHAGEGGHLGREEIEIIEPALASLRAEGLDLVGPLPADTLFTPKHLDHCDAVLAMYHDQGLPVLKYKGFGAAVNVTLGLPIIRTSVDHGTALDLAGSGRIDTGSLKVALETAYSMAAHRRSMT
;
A
#
# COMPACT_ATOMS: atom_id res chain seq x y z
N MET A 1 9.67 -5.40 -18.11
CA MET A 1 10.39 -6.54 -17.51
C MET A 1 9.43 -7.58 -16.96
N LEU A 2 8.51 -7.26 -16.05
CA LEU A 2 7.54 -8.22 -15.49
C LEU A 2 6.63 -8.89 -16.55
N ALA A 3 6.19 -8.15 -17.56
CA ALA A 3 5.40 -8.70 -18.67
C ALA A 3 6.17 -9.72 -19.54
N ARG A 4 7.50 -9.87 -19.38
CA ARG A 4 8.27 -10.95 -20.04
C ARG A 4 8.02 -12.31 -19.41
N GLU A 5 7.50 -12.33 -18.19
CA GLU A 5 7.16 -13.54 -17.43
C GLU A 5 5.64 -13.72 -17.46
N ALA A 6 5.19 -14.96 -17.56
CA ALA A 6 3.77 -15.28 -17.43
C ALA A 6 3.30 -14.98 -16.00
N GLN A 7 2.17 -14.28 -15.88
CA GLN A 7 1.55 -14.00 -14.60
C GLN A 7 0.55 -15.10 -14.23
N PRO A 8 0.32 -15.39 -12.94
CA PRO A 8 -0.66 -16.40 -12.53
C PRO A 8 -2.12 -15.94 -12.76
N HIS A 9 -2.34 -14.65 -12.95
CA HIS A 9 -3.66 -14.04 -13.16
C HIS A 9 -3.62 -13.05 -14.34
N ALA A 10 -4.79 -12.73 -14.89
CA ALA A 10 -4.92 -11.66 -15.86
C ALA A 10 -4.48 -10.33 -15.24
N LEU A 11 -3.42 -9.74 -15.79
CA LEU A 11 -2.87 -8.46 -15.37
C LEU A 11 -3.19 -7.42 -16.43
N ILE A 12 -4.00 -6.42 -16.08
CA ILE A 12 -4.44 -5.35 -16.96
C ILE A 12 -3.73 -4.06 -16.57
N ALA A 13 -2.92 -3.53 -17.48
CA ALA A 13 -2.35 -2.19 -17.34
C ALA A 13 -3.38 -1.15 -17.79
N ILE A 14 -3.74 -0.23 -16.89
CA ILE A 14 -4.59 0.92 -17.20
C ILE A 14 -3.65 2.09 -17.46
N ALA A 15 -3.34 2.32 -18.73
CA ALA A 15 -2.33 3.27 -19.18
C ALA A 15 -2.51 3.58 -20.66
N SER A 16 -1.77 4.56 -21.18
CA SER A 16 -1.67 4.77 -22.62
C SER A 16 -0.90 3.63 -23.28
N ARG A 17 -1.49 3.01 -24.29
CA ARG A 17 -0.85 1.99 -25.12
C ARG A 17 0.37 2.55 -25.86
N GLU A 18 0.26 3.78 -26.38
CA GLU A 18 1.35 4.48 -27.06
C GLU A 18 2.54 4.70 -26.11
N LEU A 19 2.28 5.16 -24.88
CA LEU A 19 3.30 5.33 -23.85
C LEU A 19 4.07 4.02 -23.58
N LEU A 20 3.33 2.93 -23.38
CA LEU A 20 3.93 1.61 -23.11
C LEU A 20 4.75 1.10 -24.30
N ALA A 21 4.26 1.30 -25.53
CA ALA A 21 4.96 0.89 -26.75
C ALA A 21 6.26 1.69 -26.95
N ALA A 22 6.21 3.02 -26.80
CA ALA A 22 7.37 3.89 -26.87
C ALA A 22 8.42 3.50 -25.83
N ARG A 23 8.00 3.27 -24.58
CA ARG A 23 8.90 2.86 -23.50
C ARG A 23 9.48 1.46 -23.71
N ALA A 24 8.73 0.52 -24.26
CA ALA A 24 9.25 -0.79 -24.63
C ALA A 24 10.35 -0.66 -25.71
N GLY A 25 10.13 0.20 -26.72
CA GLY A 25 11.13 0.53 -27.74
C GLY A 25 12.42 1.14 -27.17
N GLU A 26 12.30 2.16 -26.31
CA GLU A 26 13.44 2.79 -25.62
C GLU A 26 14.27 1.79 -24.81
N LEU A 27 13.61 0.83 -24.16
CA LEU A 27 14.24 -0.20 -23.34
C LEU A 27 14.72 -1.42 -24.14
N GLY A 28 14.52 -1.47 -25.46
CA GLY A 28 14.86 -2.62 -26.29
C GLY A 28 14.06 -3.88 -25.93
N LEU A 29 12.84 -3.74 -25.43
CA LEU A 29 11.97 -4.84 -25.01
C LEU A 29 10.92 -5.14 -26.09
N THR A 30 10.80 -6.41 -26.46
CA THR A 30 9.68 -6.89 -27.29
C THR A 30 8.53 -7.29 -26.38
N ILE A 31 7.51 -6.44 -26.27
CA ILE A 31 6.28 -6.70 -25.51
C ILE A 31 5.07 -6.53 -26.42
N GLU A 32 4.23 -7.56 -26.51
CA GLU A 32 2.94 -7.49 -27.18
C GLU A 32 1.91 -6.78 -26.29
N LEU A 33 1.34 -5.68 -26.78
CA LEU A 33 0.29 -4.95 -26.07
C LEU A 33 -1.09 -5.35 -26.61
N ILE A 34 -1.84 -6.10 -25.81
CA ILE A 34 -3.15 -6.64 -26.16
C ILE A 34 -4.23 -5.69 -25.62
N GLY A 35 -5.02 -5.08 -26.50
CA GLY A 35 -6.10 -4.17 -26.09
C GLY A 35 -7.24 -4.89 -25.39
N VAL A 36 -7.70 -4.34 -24.26
CA VAL A 36 -8.87 -4.82 -23.51
C VAL A 36 -9.75 -3.65 -23.08
N GLY A 37 -10.99 -3.93 -22.67
CA GLY A 37 -11.91 -2.93 -22.14
C GLY A 37 -13.18 -3.55 -21.54
N PRO A 38 -14.19 -2.74 -21.17
CA PRO A 38 -15.42 -3.16 -20.51
C PRO A 38 -16.15 -4.36 -21.12
N GLU A 39 -16.05 -4.54 -22.42
CA GLU A 39 -16.71 -5.63 -23.17
C GLU A 39 -15.80 -6.84 -23.41
N THR A 40 -14.51 -6.74 -23.13
CA THR A 40 -13.48 -7.69 -23.54
C THR A 40 -12.49 -8.02 -22.42
N TRP A 41 -12.97 -8.04 -21.17
CA TRP A 41 -12.12 -8.42 -20.05
C TRP A 41 -11.56 -9.84 -20.20
N PRO A 42 -10.24 -10.03 -20.06
CA PRO A 42 -9.61 -11.32 -20.25
C PRO A 42 -9.92 -12.27 -19.09
N ALA A 43 -10.29 -13.51 -19.42
CA ALA A 43 -10.54 -14.57 -18.43
C ALA A 43 -9.26 -15.33 -18.01
N SER A 44 -8.20 -15.26 -18.82
CA SER A 44 -6.93 -15.95 -18.60
C SER A 44 -5.75 -14.96 -18.54
N PRO A 45 -4.61 -15.34 -17.94
CA PRO A 45 -3.40 -14.54 -18.01
C PRO A 45 -2.92 -14.36 -19.46
N ALA A 46 -2.25 -13.23 -19.72
CA ALA A 46 -1.54 -13.02 -20.97
C ALA A 46 -0.32 -13.97 -21.04
N PRO A 47 0.10 -14.38 -22.26
CA PRO A 47 1.33 -15.15 -22.42
C PRO A 47 2.56 -14.33 -21.99
N ALA A 48 3.65 -15.03 -21.68
CA ALA A 48 4.95 -14.40 -21.44
C ALA A 48 5.36 -13.53 -22.63
N GLY A 49 5.75 -12.28 -22.36
CA GLY A 49 6.04 -11.28 -23.40
C GLY A 49 4.83 -10.44 -23.81
N ALA A 50 3.66 -10.62 -23.20
CA ALA A 50 2.46 -9.83 -23.50
C ALA A 50 1.88 -9.12 -22.26
N LEU A 51 1.15 -8.04 -22.49
CA LEU A 51 0.48 -7.26 -21.46
C LEU A 51 -0.90 -6.81 -21.96
N TYR A 52 -1.95 -7.06 -21.18
CA TYR A 52 -3.26 -6.48 -21.44
C TYR A 52 -3.23 -4.98 -21.12
N VAL A 53 -3.78 -4.16 -22.01
CA VAL A 53 -3.83 -2.70 -21.86
C VAL A 53 -5.26 -2.22 -22.02
N TRP A 54 -5.80 -1.64 -20.94
CA TRP A 54 -7.00 -0.82 -21.03
C TRP A 54 -6.57 0.61 -21.35
N ASP A 55 -6.63 0.93 -22.64
CA ASP A 55 -6.04 2.16 -23.17
C ASP A 55 -6.69 3.42 -22.58
N THR A 56 -5.85 4.27 -22.02
CA THR A 56 -6.24 5.58 -21.46
C THR A 56 -5.37 6.65 -22.12
N PRO A 57 -5.96 7.58 -22.90
CA PRO A 57 -5.18 8.52 -23.69
C PRO A 57 -4.43 9.53 -22.80
N LEU A 58 -3.23 9.91 -23.24
CA LEU A 58 -2.44 10.99 -22.64
C LEU A 58 -3.03 12.36 -22.97
N GLY A 59 -2.73 13.37 -22.15
CA GLY A 59 -3.04 14.77 -22.44
C GLY A 59 -1.98 15.45 -23.31
N ALA A 60 -0.73 14.99 -23.25
CA ALA A 60 0.39 15.46 -24.08
C ALA A 60 1.43 14.35 -24.28
N PRO A 61 2.29 14.43 -25.33
CA PRO A 61 3.41 13.51 -25.52
C PRO A 61 4.32 13.42 -24.29
N VAL A 62 4.84 12.24 -23.98
CA VAL A 62 5.68 12.00 -22.80
C VAL A 62 7.15 11.88 -23.18
N SER A 63 8.01 12.61 -22.48
CA SER A 63 9.46 12.43 -22.52
C SER A 63 9.96 11.80 -21.22
N ALA A 64 10.80 10.76 -21.32
CA ALA A 64 11.34 10.07 -20.15
C ALA A 64 12.07 11.04 -19.21
N GLY A 65 11.71 11.02 -17.92
CA GLY A 65 12.33 11.84 -16.88
C GLY A 65 11.87 13.31 -16.84
N GLN A 66 10.95 13.71 -17.72
CA GLN A 66 10.38 15.06 -17.73
C GLN A 66 8.92 15.02 -17.29
N LEU A 67 8.59 15.84 -16.29
CA LEU A 67 7.23 16.03 -15.81
C LEU A 67 6.47 16.97 -16.75
N ASP A 68 5.20 16.66 -17.02
CA ASP A 68 4.29 17.52 -17.76
C ASP A 68 2.91 17.54 -17.08
N GLN A 69 2.49 18.72 -16.63
CA GLN A 69 1.21 18.93 -15.97
C GLN A 69 0.01 18.66 -16.87
N ALA A 70 0.16 18.72 -18.20
CA ALA A 70 -0.88 18.34 -19.15
C ALA A 70 -1.27 16.85 -19.02
N ASN A 71 -0.40 16.02 -18.44
CA ASN A 71 -0.66 14.61 -18.17
C ASN A 71 -1.18 14.33 -16.74
N ALA A 72 -1.44 15.35 -15.91
CA ALA A 72 -1.99 15.17 -14.56
C ALA A 72 -3.37 14.49 -14.60
N ALA A 73 -4.27 14.93 -15.47
CA ALA A 73 -5.60 14.35 -15.63
C ALA A 73 -5.54 12.88 -16.11
N TYR A 74 -4.57 12.54 -16.97
CA TYR A 74 -4.32 11.16 -17.38
C TYR A 74 -4.00 10.26 -16.19
N VAL A 75 -3.08 10.69 -15.32
CA VAL A 75 -2.69 9.90 -14.14
C VAL A 75 -3.92 9.64 -13.26
N LEU A 76 -4.70 10.69 -12.97
CA LEU A 76 -5.90 10.56 -12.14
C LEU A 76 -6.96 9.67 -12.80
N GLU A 77 -7.17 9.77 -14.11
CA GLU A 77 -8.12 8.93 -14.84
C GLU A 77 -7.74 7.44 -14.74
N THR A 78 -6.44 7.11 -14.83
CA THR A 78 -6.01 5.70 -14.65
C THR A 78 -6.30 5.19 -13.24
N LEU A 79 -6.13 6.03 -12.22
CA LEU A 79 -6.45 5.69 -10.83
C LEU A 79 -7.96 5.54 -10.61
N THR A 80 -8.77 6.45 -11.17
CA THR A 80 -10.23 6.40 -11.12
C THR A 80 -10.74 5.11 -11.76
N ARG A 81 -10.30 4.81 -12.98
CA ARG A 81 -10.67 3.57 -13.70
C ARG A 81 -10.31 2.31 -12.93
N ALA A 82 -9.11 2.26 -12.35
CA ALA A 82 -8.65 1.12 -11.56
C ALA A 82 -9.50 0.95 -10.28
N GLY A 83 -9.69 2.02 -9.52
CA GLY A 83 -10.45 2.00 -8.27
C GLY A 83 -11.92 1.68 -8.52
N GLN A 84 -12.54 2.30 -9.51
CA GLN A 84 -13.94 2.04 -9.88
C GLN A 84 -14.12 0.61 -10.40
N GLY A 85 -13.21 0.10 -11.23
CA GLY A 85 -13.26 -1.29 -11.68
C GLY A 85 -13.15 -2.29 -10.52
N CYS A 86 -12.42 -1.96 -9.44
CA CYS A 86 -12.41 -2.77 -8.22
C CYS A 86 -13.72 -2.66 -7.43
N LEU A 87 -14.32 -1.46 -7.33
CA LEU A 87 -15.61 -1.23 -6.66
C LEU A 87 -16.76 -1.96 -7.36
N ASP A 88 -16.74 -1.96 -8.69
CA ASP A 88 -17.75 -2.63 -9.53
C ASP A 88 -17.59 -4.16 -9.52
N GLY A 89 -16.54 -4.70 -8.89
CA GLY A 89 -16.22 -6.12 -8.87
C GLY A 89 -15.61 -6.65 -10.16
N THR A 90 -15.31 -5.77 -11.13
CA THR A 90 -14.64 -6.13 -12.38
C THR A 90 -13.20 -6.59 -12.12
N PHE A 91 -12.51 -5.94 -11.19
CA PHE A 91 -11.14 -6.27 -10.80
C PHE A 91 -11.09 -6.80 -9.36
N ALA A 92 -10.30 -7.84 -9.12
CA ALA A 92 -10.14 -8.41 -7.79
C ALA A 92 -9.33 -7.52 -6.83
N GLY A 93 -8.52 -6.61 -7.38
CA GLY A 93 -7.67 -5.66 -6.66
C GLY A 93 -6.83 -4.84 -7.64
N MET A 94 -6.18 -3.81 -7.13
CA MET A 94 -5.31 -2.93 -7.91
C MET A 94 -3.89 -2.85 -7.32
N ILE A 95 -2.92 -2.68 -8.20
CA ILE A 95 -1.51 -2.51 -7.84
C ILE A 95 -1.05 -1.20 -8.44
N THR A 96 -0.61 -0.25 -7.60
CA THR A 96 -0.17 1.07 -8.08
C THR A 96 1.34 1.15 -8.21
N ALA A 97 1.81 1.56 -9.39
CA ALA A 97 3.16 2.08 -9.58
C ALA A 97 3.28 3.51 -9.01
N PRO A 98 4.49 4.11 -8.91
CA PRO A 98 4.66 5.44 -8.35
C PRO A 98 3.98 6.53 -9.18
N VAL A 99 3.49 7.57 -8.51
CA VAL A 99 3.01 8.83 -9.14
C VAL A 99 3.74 10.03 -8.53
N HIS A 100 3.82 11.13 -9.25
CA HIS A 100 4.45 12.35 -8.77
C HIS A 100 3.39 13.33 -8.25
N LYS A 101 3.29 13.51 -6.93
CA LYS A 101 2.31 14.42 -6.31
C LYS A 101 2.45 15.87 -6.82
N GLY A 102 3.68 16.36 -6.98
CA GLY A 102 3.92 17.75 -7.37
C GLY A 102 3.28 18.10 -8.72
N VAL A 103 3.48 17.27 -9.74
CA VAL A 103 3.00 17.56 -11.10
C VAL A 103 1.47 17.51 -11.20
N ILE A 104 0.83 16.70 -10.35
CA ILE A 104 -0.63 16.62 -10.29
C ILE A 104 -1.20 17.91 -9.68
N ASN A 105 -0.58 18.41 -8.60
CA ASN A 105 -0.97 19.67 -7.98
C ASN A 105 -0.69 20.87 -8.88
N ASP A 106 0.46 20.89 -9.57
CA ASP A 106 0.81 21.93 -10.55
C ASP A 106 -0.15 21.93 -11.74
N GLY A 107 -0.72 20.77 -12.08
CA GLY A 107 -1.84 20.61 -13.03
C GLY A 107 -3.19 21.12 -12.54
N GLY A 108 -3.25 21.73 -11.34
CA GLY A 108 -4.46 22.34 -10.79
C GLY A 108 -5.38 21.38 -10.06
N VAL A 109 -4.94 20.15 -9.77
CA VAL A 109 -5.75 19.17 -9.03
C VAL A 109 -5.15 18.89 -7.66
N ALA A 110 -5.91 19.21 -6.60
CA ALA A 110 -5.50 18.91 -5.23
C ALA A 110 -5.34 17.39 -5.06
N PHE A 111 -4.11 16.94 -4.84
CA PHE A 111 -3.79 15.53 -4.69
C PHE A 111 -2.83 15.33 -3.53
N SER A 112 -3.29 14.64 -2.48
CA SER A 112 -2.49 14.37 -1.29
C SER A 112 -1.59 13.15 -1.44
N GLY A 113 -2.06 12.14 -2.17
CA GLY A 113 -1.42 10.84 -2.35
C GLY A 113 -2.41 9.79 -2.86
N HIS A 114 -1.90 8.60 -3.22
CA HIS A 114 -2.75 7.49 -3.65
C HIS A 114 -3.77 7.08 -2.59
N THR A 115 -3.34 7.00 -1.34
CA THR A 115 -4.16 6.52 -0.23
C THR A 115 -5.36 7.42 -0.01
N GLU A 116 -5.16 8.74 0.00
CA GLU A 116 -6.21 9.72 0.23
C GLU A 116 -7.17 9.78 -0.98
N PHE A 117 -6.63 9.76 -2.20
CA PHE A 117 -7.44 9.73 -3.42
C PHE A 117 -8.37 8.51 -3.46
N LEU A 118 -7.83 7.33 -3.13
CA LEU A 118 -8.62 6.11 -3.12
C LEU A 118 -9.63 6.09 -1.98
N ALA A 119 -9.28 6.58 -0.79
CA ALA A 119 -10.21 6.70 0.33
C ALA A 119 -11.40 7.62 -0.02
N GLU A 120 -11.15 8.73 -0.72
CA GLU A 120 -12.22 9.60 -1.21
C GLU A 120 -13.10 8.89 -2.24
N LEU A 121 -12.47 8.26 -3.26
CA LEU A 121 -13.17 7.53 -4.32
C LEU A 121 -14.08 6.42 -3.75
N THR A 122 -13.59 5.68 -2.75
CA THR A 122 -14.33 4.59 -2.12
C THR A 122 -15.20 5.03 -0.94
N ARG A 123 -15.25 6.34 -0.65
CA ARG A 123 -15.95 6.93 0.51
C ARG A 123 -15.59 6.26 1.83
N THR A 124 -14.31 5.94 1.99
CA THR A 124 -13.76 5.26 3.16
C THR A 124 -13.23 6.31 4.16
N PRO A 125 -13.85 6.44 5.35
CA PRO A 125 -13.49 7.51 6.29
C PRO A 125 -12.12 7.32 6.93
N GLN A 126 -11.70 6.07 7.15
CA GLN A 126 -10.45 5.72 7.79
C GLN A 126 -9.76 4.59 7.03
N VAL A 127 -8.48 4.78 6.74
CA VAL A 127 -7.59 3.78 6.15
C VAL A 127 -6.37 3.59 7.04
N VAL A 128 -5.72 2.44 6.93
CA VAL A 128 -4.50 2.14 7.69
C VAL A 128 -3.40 1.77 6.70
N MET A 129 -2.27 2.49 6.79
CA MET A 129 -1.09 2.14 6.02
C MET A 129 -0.38 0.97 6.70
N LEU A 130 -0.16 -0.11 5.94
CA LEU A 130 0.63 -1.26 6.35
C LEU A 130 1.79 -1.42 5.38
N LEU A 131 3.02 -1.39 5.88
CA LEU A 131 4.16 -1.88 5.11
C LEU A 131 4.42 -3.33 5.48
N ALA A 132 4.76 -4.14 4.48
CA ALA A 132 5.04 -5.54 4.68
C ALA A 132 6.28 -5.98 3.88
N THR A 133 6.99 -6.94 4.46
CA THR A 133 8.03 -7.74 3.80
C THR A 133 7.96 -9.17 4.35
N ALA A 134 8.81 -10.06 3.85
CA ALA A 134 8.84 -11.44 4.33
C ALA A 134 9.04 -11.51 5.85
N GLY A 135 8.06 -12.07 6.57
CA GLY A 135 8.10 -12.25 8.03
C GLY A 135 8.06 -10.95 8.85
N LEU A 136 7.57 -9.83 8.30
CA LEU A 136 7.29 -8.62 9.08
C LEU A 136 6.21 -7.78 8.41
N ARG A 137 5.19 -7.40 9.18
CA ARG A 137 4.17 -6.42 8.79
C ARG A 137 4.10 -5.33 9.85
N VAL A 138 4.15 -4.07 9.43
CA VAL A 138 4.10 -2.90 10.30
C VAL A 138 2.99 -1.98 9.82
N ALA A 139 1.94 -1.87 10.61
CA ALA A 139 0.89 -0.87 10.47
C ALA A 139 1.26 0.39 11.24
N LEU A 140 0.74 1.52 10.80
CA LEU A 140 0.99 2.82 11.40
C LEU A 140 -0.31 3.45 11.92
N ALA A 141 -0.32 3.91 13.18
CA ALA A 141 -1.42 4.70 13.73
C ALA A 141 -1.48 6.10 13.11
N THR A 142 -0.30 6.69 12.85
CA THR A 142 -0.15 7.96 12.12
C THR A 142 0.84 7.80 10.97
N THR A 143 0.61 8.50 9.85
CA THR A 143 1.43 8.39 8.63
C THR A 143 2.35 9.60 8.46
N HIS A 144 2.11 10.44 7.44
CA HIS A 144 2.98 11.55 7.07
C HIS A 144 2.64 12.82 7.87
N LEU A 145 2.92 12.81 9.17
CA LEU A 145 2.81 13.98 10.04
C LEU A 145 4.21 14.51 10.43
N PRO A 146 4.37 15.82 10.63
CA PRO A 146 5.52 16.35 11.36
C PRO A 146 5.59 15.71 12.76
N LEU A 147 6.79 15.36 13.21
CA LEU A 147 6.98 14.65 14.49
C LEU A 147 6.34 15.40 15.69
N ARG A 148 6.34 16.74 15.65
CA ARG A 148 5.76 17.58 16.71
C ARG A 148 4.25 17.39 16.88
N ASP A 149 3.56 16.92 15.83
CA ASP A 149 2.10 16.77 15.80
C ASP A 149 1.66 15.34 16.14
N VAL A 150 2.61 14.40 16.27
CA VAL A 150 2.32 12.98 16.48
C VAL A 150 1.62 12.74 17.82
N ALA A 151 2.10 13.33 18.91
CA ALA A 151 1.56 13.06 20.24
C ALA A 151 0.07 13.45 20.34
N ASP A 152 -0.27 14.65 19.86
CA ASP A 152 -1.65 15.15 19.86
C ASP A 152 -2.57 14.41 18.88
N ALA A 153 -2.00 13.77 17.85
CA ALA A 153 -2.74 12.95 16.89
C ALA A 153 -3.05 11.53 17.41
N ILE A 154 -2.39 11.06 18.47
CA ILE A 154 -2.70 9.78 19.11
C ILE A 154 -3.90 9.97 20.02
N ASP A 155 -5.08 9.70 19.50
CA ASP A 155 -6.33 9.70 20.26
C ASP A 155 -6.94 8.29 20.38
N ARG A 156 -7.75 8.12 21.43
CA ARG A 156 -8.38 6.82 21.73
C ARG A 156 -9.28 6.34 20.60
N LYS A 157 -10.04 7.24 19.96
CA LYS A 157 -10.99 6.86 18.91
C LYS A 157 -10.24 6.35 17.68
N THR A 158 -9.22 7.08 17.23
CA THR A 158 -8.39 6.69 16.09
C THR A 158 -7.66 5.38 16.37
N LEU A 159 -7.10 5.17 17.57
CA LEU A 159 -6.47 3.88 17.91
C LEU A 159 -7.44 2.71 17.85
N LEU A 160 -8.68 2.88 18.34
CA LEU A 160 -9.71 1.86 18.24
C LEU A 160 -10.06 1.54 16.78
N GLU A 161 -10.24 2.56 15.95
CA GLU A 161 -10.57 2.39 14.53
C GLU A 161 -9.42 1.74 13.74
N VAL A 162 -8.20 2.26 13.89
CA VAL A 162 -6.98 1.72 13.24
C VAL A 162 -6.76 0.26 13.61
N THR A 163 -6.87 -0.08 14.90
CA THR A 163 -6.59 -1.45 15.36
C THR A 163 -7.67 -2.43 14.89
N ARG A 164 -8.94 -2.01 14.83
CA ARG A 164 -10.02 -2.84 14.27
C ARG A 164 -9.85 -3.07 12.78
N ILE A 165 -9.47 -2.04 12.02
CA ILE A 165 -9.17 -2.17 10.58
C ILE A 165 -8.01 -3.14 10.38
N LEU A 166 -6.90 -2.97 11.11
CA LEU A 166 -5.75 -3.86 11.04
C LEU A 166 -6.14 -5.31 11.33
N HIS A 167 -6.83 -5.56 12.45
CA HIS A 167 -7.26 -6.89 12.83
C HIS A 167 -8.21 -7.52 11.78
N GLY A 168 -9.25 -6.79 11.37
CA GLY A 168 -10.23 -7.27 10.40
C GLY A 168 -9.61 -7.59 9.05
N ASP A 169 -8.68 -6.76 8.57
CA ASP A 169 -8.03 -6.98 7.28
C ASP A 169 -6.94 -8.06 7.34
N LEU A 170 -6.28 -8.27 8.49
CA LEU A 170 -5.42 -9.45 8.70
C LEU A 170 -6.21 -10.76 8.57
N GLN A 171 -7.44 -10.80 9.09
CA GLN A 171 -8.33 -11.92 8.87
C GLN A 171 -8.73 -12.02 7.39
N ARG A 172 -9.30 -10.94 6.85
CA ARG A 172 -9.96 -10.92 5.54
C ARG A 172 -9.01 -11.13 4.36
N TYR A 173 -7.84 -10.49 4.41
CA TYR A 173 -6.92 -10.42 3.28
C TYR A 173 -5.61 -11.17 3.52
N PHE A 174 -5.27 -11.50 4.76
CA PHE A 174 -4.05 -12.29 5.06
C PHE A 174 -4.35 -13.70 5.59
N GLY A 175 -5.64 -14.06 5.73
CA GLY A 175 -6.05 -15.41 6.14
C GLY A 175 -5.72 -15.75 7.60
N VAL A 176 -5.33 -14.75 8.40
CA VAL A 176 -4.92 -14.95 9.80
C VAL A 176 -6.17 -15.00 10.68
N GLN A 177 -6.63 -16.20 11.05
CA GLN A 177 -7.91 -16.37 11.75
C GLN A 177 -7.98 -15.68 13.12
N ARG A 178 -6.86 -15.68 13.86
CA ARG A 178 -6.73 -15.03 15.18
C ARG A 178 -5.47 -14.15 15.18
N PRO A 179 -5.54 -12.94 14.59
CA PRO A 179 -4.38 -12.06 14.49
C PRO A 179 -3.82 -11.69 15.85
N ARG A 180 -2.53 -11.95 16.02
CA ARG A 180 -1.74 -11.50 17.16
C ARG A 180 -0.97 -10.24 16.79
N ILE A 181 -1.36 -9.12 17.39
CA ILE A 181 -0.80 -7.80 17.07
C ILE A 181 0.02 -7.29 18.25
N LEU A 182 1.29 -6.94 18.00
CA LEU A 182 2.12 -6.24 18.97
C LEU A 182 1.93 -4.72 18.78
N VAL A 183 1.73 -3.98 19.86
CA VAL A 183 1.47 -2.55 19.82
C VAL A 183 2.60 -1.81 20.53
N CYS A 184 3.22 -0.85 19.82
CA CYS A 184 4.22 0.03 20.43
C CYS A 184 3.57 1.02 21.41
N GLY A 185 4.28 1.41 22.46
CA GLY A 185 4.03 2.69 23.12
C GLY A 185 4.34 3.86 22.18
N LEU A 186 3.80 5.03 22.47
CA LEU A 186 4.19 6.27 21.80
C LEU A 186 5.55 6.73 22.30
N ASN A 187 5.73 6.72 23.61
CA ASN A 187 6.90 7.22 24.31
C ASN A 187 8.02 6.17 24.36
N PRO A 188 9.30 6.61 24.51
CA PRO A 188 10.37 5.69 24.84
C PRO A 188 10.01 4.90 26.10
N HIS A 189 10.39 3.63 26.12
CA HIS A 189 10.06 2.69 27.20
C HIS A 189 8.54 2.56 27.48
N ALA A 190 7.69 2.90 26.50
CA ALA A 190 6.24 2.95 26.67
C ALA A 190 5.83 3.80 27.90
N GLY A 191 6.48 4.96 28.06
CA GLY A 191 6.15 5.94 29.10
C GLY A 191 6.73 5.65 30.48
N GLU A 192 7.39 4.51 30.71
CA GLU A 192 8.04 4.13 31.98
C GLU A 192 7.12 4.38 33.19
N GLY A 193 5.91 3.80 33.18
CA GLY A 193 4.94 3.97 34.27
C GLY A 193 4.44 5.40 34.46
N GLY A 194 4.56 6.27 33.45
CA GLY A 194 4.13 7.66 33.50
C GLY A 194 5.26 8.66 33.69
N HIS A 195 6.51 8.20 33.84
CA HIS A 195 7.67 9.06 34.04
C HIS A 195 8.22 9.67 32.75
N LEU A 196 7.97 9.04 31.60
CA LEU A 196 8.43 9.47 30.27
C LEU A 196 7.26 9.81 29.33
N GLY A 197 6.17 10.35 29.86
CA GLY A 197 4.93 10.61 29.13
C GLY A 197 3.76 9.82 29.73
N ARG A 198 2.54 10.23 29.41
CA ARG A 198 1.30 9.71 30.03
C ARG A 198 0.30 9.15 29.03
N GLU A 199 0.58 9.27 27.75
CA GLU A 199 -0.26 8.84 26.64
C GLU A 199 -0.54 7.33 26.69
N GLU A 200 0.41 6.51 27.15
CA GLU A 200 0.18 5.09 27.40
C GLU A 200 -0.93 4.88 28.44
N ILE A 201 -0.82 5.51 29.60
CA ILE A 201 -1.77 5.34 30.72
C ILE A 201 -3.14 5.91 30.37
N GLU A 202 -3.17 7.09 29.73
CA GLU A 202 -4.38 7.87 29.53
C GLU A 202 -5.15 7.48 28.27
N ILE A 203 -4.44 6.97 27.24
CA ILE A 203 -5.01 6.76 25.90
C ILE A 203 -4.79 5.32 25.42
N ILE A 204 -3.55 4.85 25.34
CA ILE A 204 -3.21 3.59 24.66
C ILE A 204 -3.66 2.38 25.45
N GLU A 205 -3.31 2.26 26.73
CA GLU A 205 -3.69 1.15 27.60
C GLU A 205 -5.22 1.00 27.70
N PRO A 206 -6.01 2.08 27.94
CA PRO A 206 -7.47 1.99 27.92
C PRO A 206 -8.04 1.56 26.56
N ALA A 207 -7.45 2.01 25.44
CA ALA A 207 -7.87 1.59 24.11
C ALA A 207 -7.64 0.08 23.90
N LEU A 208 -6.43 -0.40 24.20
CA LEU A 208 -6.08 -1.81 24.06
C LEU A 208 -6.87 -2.71 25.02
N ALA A 209 -7.15 -2.25 26.23
CA ALA A 209 -8.00 -2.98 27.18
C ALA A 209 -9.43 -3.16 26.63
N SER A 210 -10.01 -2.11 26.03
CA SER A 210 -11.32 -2.18 25.38
C SER A 210 -11.34 -3.22 24.25
N LEU A 211 -10.33 -3.19 23.38
CA LEU A 211 -10.24 -4.11 22.24
C LEU A 211 -9.96 -5.56 22.66
N ARG A 212 -9.17 -5.76 23.73
CA ARG A 212 -8.99 -7.10 24.32
C ARG A 212 -10.29 -7.65 24.89
N ALA A 213 -11.14 -6.81 25.48
CA ALA A 213 -12.47 -7.23 25.93
C ALA A 213 -13.40 -7.62 24.76
N GLU A 214 -13.15 -7.11 23.56
CA GLU A 214 -13.82 -7.54 22.31
C GLU A 214 -13.22 -8.84 21.72
N GLY A 215 -12.14 -9.37 22.31
CA GLY A 215 -11.52 -10.63 21.92
C GLY A 215 -10.30 -10.52 21.01
N LEU A 216 -9.77 -9.31 20.77
CA LEU A 216 -8.56 -9.13 19.96
C LEU A 216 -7.31 -9.54 20.76
N ASP A 217 -6.40 -10.31 20.14
CA ASP A 217 -5.11 -10.67 20.74
C ASP A 217 -4.08 -9.55 20.54
N LEU A 218 -4.10 -8.59 21.47
CA LEU A 218 -3.22 -7.41 21.46
C LEU A 218 -2.23 -7.47 22.61
N VAL A 219 -0.94 -7.39 22.28
CA VAL A 219 0.16 -7.33 23.26
C VAL A 219 0.76 -5.94 23.26
N GLY A 220 0.73 -5.28 24.41
CA GLY A 220 1.30 -3.95 24.60
C GLY A 220 0.41 -3.01 25.43
N PRO A 221 0.80 -1.71 25.53
CA PRO A 221 1.92 -1.12 24.79
C PRO A 221 3.29 -1.67 25.24
N LEU A 222 4.22 -1.86 24.30
CA LEU A 222 5.60 -2.27 24.57
C LEU A 222 6.58 -1.17 24.12
N PRO A 223 7.77 -1.07 24.75
CA PRO A 223 8.87 -0.27 24.21
C PRO A 223 9.21 -0.73 22.78
N ALA A 224 9.26 0.20 21.83
CA ALA A 224 9.48 -0.14 20.42
C ALA A 224 10.81 -0.87 20.20
N ASP A 225 11.87 -0.44 20.87
CA ASP A 225 13.21 -1.04 20.84
C ASP A 225 13.26 -2.46 21.44
N THR A 226 12.34 -2.81 22.33
CA THR A 226 12.17 -4.17 22.83
C THR A 226 11.32 -5.01 21.89
N LEU A 227 10.22 -4.45 21.37
CA LEU A 227 9.27 -5.11 20.48
C LEU A 227 9.92 -5.52 19.15
N PHE A 228 10.75 -4.66 18.56
CA PHE A 228 11.44 -4.93 17.28
C PHE A 228 12.66 -5.86 17.40
N THR A 229 12.57 -6.88 18.25
CA THR A 229 13.58 -7.95 18.38
C THR A 229 13.02 -9.29 17.88
N PRO A 230 13.85 -10.20 17.32
CA PRO A 230 13.37 -11.47 16.76
C PRO A 230 12.49 -12.27 17.72
N LYS A 231 12.86 -12.31 19.02
CA LYS A 231 12.10 -12.98 20.09
C LYS A 231 10.61 -12.58 20.13
N HIS A 232 10.28 -11.34 19.81
CA HIS A 232 8.89 -10.87 19.81
C HIS A 232 8.28 -10.97 18.42
N LEU A 233 9.03 -10.59 17.37
CA LEU A 233 8.53 -10.58 15.99
C LEU A 233 8.16 -11.97 15.47
N ASP A 234 8.84 -13.03 15.90
CA ASP A 234 8.55 -14.42 15.52
C ASP A 234 7.20 -14.94 16.07
N HIS A 235 6.56 -14.17 16.95
CA HIS A 235 5.32 -14.54 17.64
C HIS A 235 4.21 -13.51 17.40
N CYS A 236 4.20 -12.85 16.24
CA CYS A 236 3.15 -11.91 15.86
C CYS A 236 2.85 -11.95 14.36
N ASP A 237 1.64 -11.50 14.01
CA ASP A 237 1.20 -11.39 12.61
C ASP A 237 1.41 -10.00 12.05
N ALA A 238 1.39 -8.98 12.93
CA ALA A 238 1.68 -7.60 12.62
C ALA A 238 2.13 -6.81 13.87
N VAL A 239 2.82 -5.72 13.61
CA VAL A 239 3.13 -4.67 14.59
C VAL A 239 2.29 -3.43 14.27
N LEU A 240 1.73 -2.78 15.30
CA LEU A 240 1.17 -1.44 15.20
C LEU A 240 2.14 -0.45 15.84
N ALA A 241 2.81 0.34 15.01
CA ALA A 241 3.64 1.46 15.43
C ALA A 241 2.79 2.74 15.52
N MET A 242 3.12 3.63 16.45
CA MET A 242 2.38 4.87 16.68
C MET A 242 2.64 5.90 15.58
N TYR A 243 3.85 5.91 15.00
CA TYR A 243 4.23 6.83 13.93
C TYR A 243 5.22 6.23 12.94
N HIS A 244 5.35 6.90 11.79
CA HIS A 244 6.12 6.46 10.64
C HIS A 244 7.55 6.00 10.97
N ASP A 245 8.35 6.87 11.56
CA ASP A 245 9.77 6.58 11.83
C ASP A 245 9.99 5.65 13.03
N GLN A 246 8.94 5.26 13.75
CA GLN A 246 9.05 4.28 14.84
C GLN A 246 9.18 2.84 14.30
N GLY A 247 8.46 2.52 13.23
CA GLY A 247 8.36 1.15 12.73
C GLY A 247 9.05 0.92 11.38
N LEU A 248 9.06 1.93 10.51
CA LEU A 248 9.56 1.75 9.15
C LEU A 248 11.07 1.56 9.05
N PRO A 249 11.95 2.20 9.87
CA PRO A 249 13.38 1.94 9.78
C PRO A 249 13.76 0.46 9.92
N VAL A 250 13.13 -0.26 10.87
CA VAL A 250 13.36 -1.70 11.06
C VAL A 250 12.85 -2.50 9.87
N LEU A 251 11.67 -2.15 9.34
CA LEU A 251 11.10 -2.83 8.18
C LEU A 251 11.97 -2.65 6.93
N LYS A 252 12.43 -1.42 6.66
CA LYS A 252 13.30 -1.13 5.52
C LYS A 252 14.66 -1.79 5.68
N TYR A 253 15.20 -1.85 6.89
CA TYR A 253 16.44 -2.58 7.18
C TYR A 253 16.30 -4.08 6.88
N LYS A 254 15.20 -4.70 7.31
CA LYS A 254 14.92 -6.13 7.07
C LYS A 254 14.60 -6.45 5.60
N GLY A 255 13.84 -5.59 4.94
CA GLY A 255 13.19 -5.86 3.66
C GLY A 255 13.61 -4.93 2.52
N PHE A 256 14.81 -4.35 2.55
CA PHE A 256 15.25 -3.39 1.53
C PHE A 256 15.09 -3.96 0.12
N GLY A 257 14.40 -3.23 -0.77
CA GLY A 257 14.08 -3.65 -2.14
C GLY A 257 12.90 -4.63 -2.29
N ALA A 258 12.40 -5.21 -1.18
CA ALA A 258 11.33 -6.21 -1.14
C ALA A 258 10.24 -5.84 -0.11
N ALA A 259 9.90 -4.55 -0.05
CA ALA A 259 8.80 -4.04 0.75
C ALA A 259 7.60 -3.64 -0.15
N VAL A 260 6.40 -3.86 0.37
CA VAL A 260 5.12 -3.47 -0.23
C VAL A 260 4.38 -2.54 0.72
N ASN A 261 3.71 -1.54 0.18
CA ASN A 261 2.72 -0.73 0.88
C ASN A 261 1.32 -1.27 0.57
N VAL A 262 0.54 -1.57 1.61
CA VAL A 262 -0.84 -2.04 1.54
C VAL A 262 -1.74 -1.01 2.22
N THR A 263 -2.83 -0.64 1.56
CA THR A 263 -3.85 0.25 2.15
C THR A 263 -5.00 -0.58 2.69
N LEU A 264 -5.06 -0.71 4.01
CA LEU A 264 -6.12 -1.41 4.72
C LEU A 264 -7.33 -0.49 4.95
N GLY A 265 -8.50 -1.08 5.18
CA GLY A 265 -9.77 -0.39 5.44
C GLY A 265 -10.57 -0.06 4.19
N LEU A 266 -9.93 -0.05 3.02
CA LEU A 266 -10.64 0.10 1.75
C LEU A 266 -11.56 -1.11 1.47
N PRO A 267 -12.70 -0.92 0.78
CA PRO A 267 -13.54 -2.03 0.33
C PRO A 267 -12.93 -2.84 -0.84
N ILE A 268 -11.75 -2.42 -1.31
CA ILE A 268 -10.99 -3.00 -2.42
C ILE A 268 -9.59 -3.38 -1.94
N ILE A 269 -8.97 -4.35 -2.62
CA ILE A 269 -7.57 -4.69 -2.37
C ILE A 269 -6.70 -3.68 -3.12
N ARG A 270 -5.78 -3.03 -2.41
CA ARG A 270 -4.76 -2.18 -3.04
C ARG A 270 -3.39 -2.41 -2.43
N THR A 271 -2.43 -2.72 -3.29
CA THR A 271 -0.99 -2.76 -2.96
C THR A 271 -0.23 -1.74 -3.80
N SER A 272 0.98 -1.40 -3.36
CA SER A 272 1.82 -0.40 -3.99
C SER A 272 3.28 -0.70 -3.75
N VAL A 273 4.11 -0.23 -4.67
CA VAL A 273 5.54 -0.08 -4.41
C VAL A 273 5.79 0.95 -3.31
N ASP A 274 6.99 0.87 -2.74
CA ASP A 274 7.45 1.70 -1.63
C ASP A 274 8.58 2.69 -2.04
N HIS A 275 8.80 2.86 -3.35
CA HIS A 275 9.73 3.84 -3.92
C HIS A 275 8.99 4.93 -4.70
N GLY A 276 9.69 6.05 -4.97
CA GLY A 276 9.19 7.15 -5.79
C GLY A 276 9.27 6.90 -7.29
N THR A 277 8.99 7.93 -8.09
CA THR A 277 8.96 7.86 -9.56
C THR A 277 10.33 7.70 -10.22
N ALA A 278 11.41 8.03 -9.53
CA ALA A 278 12.79 7.91 -10.02
C ALA A 278 12.96 8.45 -11.46
N LEU A 279 12.58 9.72 -11.66
CA LEU A 279 12.52 10.35 -12.98
C LEU A 279 13.86 10.27 -13.73
N ASP A 280 14.97 10.40 -13.01
CA ASP A 280 16.34 10.29 -13.53
C ASP A 280 16.70 8.89 -14.07
N LEU A 281 15.97 7.85 -13.63
CA LEU A 281 16.15 6.48 -14.10
C LEU A 281 15.16 6.09 -15.21
N ALA A 282 14.14 6.90 -15.46
CA ALA A 282 13.10 6.59 -16.42
C ALA A 282 13.69 6.37 -17.84
N GLY A 283 13.44 5.20 -18.43
CA GLY A 283 13.92 4.85 -19.78
C GLY A 283 15.37 4.34 -19.81
N SER A 284 16.10 4.40 -18.69
CA SER A 284 17.49 3.94 -18.64
C SER A 284 17.66 2.42 -18.51
N GLY A 285 16.60 1.70 -18.13
CA GLY A 285 16.65 0.28 -17.79
C GLY A 285 17.33 -0.06 -16.46
N ARG A 286 17.96 0.92 -15.79
CA ARG A 286 18.67 0.75 -14.50
C ARG A 286 17.71 0.87 -13.31
N ILE A 287 16.75 -0.05 -13.23
CA ILE A 287 15.73 -0.08 -12.19
C ILE A 287 15.70 -1.45 -11.49
N ASP A 288 15.14 -1.48 -10.30
CA ASP A 288 14.78 -2.71 -9.59
C ASP A 288 13.26 -2.89 -9.65
N THR A 289 12.81 -4.08 -10.05
CA THR A 289 11.38 -4.45 -10.10
C THR A 289 10.91 -5.22 -8.86
N GLY A 290 11.79 -5.46 -7.88
CA GLY A 290 11.54 -6.26 -6.68
C GLY A 290 10.32 -5.79 -5.90
N SER A 291 10.23 -4.50 -5.58
CA SER A 291 9.07 -3.94 -4.84
C SER A 291 7.75 -4.14 -5.60
N LEU A 292 7.73 -3.96 -6.93
CA LEU A 292 6.52 -4.17 -7.73
C LEU A 292 6.14 -5.65 -7.81
N LYS A 293 7.13 -6.54 -7.90
CA LYS A 293 6.90 -7.99 -7.86
C LYS A 293 6.25 -8.41 -6.53
N VAL A 294 6.80 -7.95 -5.40
CA VAL A 294 6.22 -8.21 -4.07
C VAL A 294 4.82 -7.61 -3.96
N ALA A 295 4.58 -6.42 -4.53
CA ALA A 295 3.25 -5.80 -4.54
C ALA A 295 2.21 -6.63 -5.32
N LEU A 296 2.58 -7.16 -6.49
CA LEU A 296 1.75 -8.08 -7.28
C LEU A 296 1.45 -9.37 -6.51
N GLU A 297 2.49 -10.04 -6.02
CA GLU A 297 2.36 -11.30 -5.27
C GLU A 297 1.48 -11.12 -4.03
N THR A 298 1.64 -9.99 -3.32
CA THR A 298 0.81 -9.65 -2.15
C THR A 298 -0.65 -9.45 -2.55
N ALA A 299 -0.93 -8.71 -3.64
CA ALA A 299 -2.31 -8.51 -4.11
C ALA A 299 -2.96 -9.84 -4.53
N TYR A 300 -2.22 -10.73 -5.19
CA TYR A 300 -2.69 -12.05 -5.57
C TYR A 300 -3.04 -12.92 -4.36
N SER A 301 -2.14 -12.96 -3.37
CA SER A 301 -2.38 -13.67 -2.10
C SER A 301 -3.61 -13.12 -1.38
N MET A 302 -3.75 -11.79 -1.31
CA MET A 302 -4.89 -11.14 -0.67
C MET A 302 -6.21 -11.47 -1.37
N ALA A 303 -6.22 -11.46 -2.70
CA ALA A 303 -7.40 -11.81 -3.48
C ALA A 303 -7.80 -13.27 -3.31
N ALA A 304 -6.82 -14.18 -3.21
CA ALA A 304 -7.07 -15.60 -2.95
C ALA A 304 -7.73 -15.83 -1.58
N HIS A 305 -7.24 -15.17 -0.52
CA HIS A 305 -7.84 -15.27 0.82
C HIS A 305 -9.26 -14.69 0.87
N ARG A 306 -9.49 -13.53 0.23
CA ARG A 306 -10.83 -12.94 0.16
C ARG A 306 -11.86 -13.90 -0.44
N ARG A 307 -11.51 -14.61 -1.52
CA ARG A 307 -12.40 -15.60 -2.17
C ARG A 307 -12.68 -16.83 -1.31
N SER A 308 -11.73 -17.23 -0.45
CA SER A 308 -11.93 -18.38 0.44
C SER A 308 -12.92 -18.12 1.58
N MET A 309 -13.25 -16.85 1.84
CA MET A 309 -14.20 -16.43 2.89
C MET A 309 -15.62 -16.16 2.38
N THR A 310 -15.81 -16.04 1.05
CA THR A 310 -17.10 -15.83 0.38
C THR A 310 -17.66 -17.15 -0.13
#